data_AF-A0A177WE63-F1
#
_entry.id   AF-A0A177WE63-F1
#
_cell.length_a   1.000
_cell.length_b   1.000
_cell.length_c   1.000
_cell.angle_alpha   90.00
_cell.angle_beta   90.00
_cell.angle_gamma   90.00
#
_symmetry.space_group_name_H-M   'P 1'
#
loop_
_entity.id
_entity.type
_entity.pdbx_description
1 polymer ?
#
loop_
_entity_poly.entity_id
_entity_poly.type
_entity_poly.pdbx_seq_one_letter_code
_entity_poly.pdbx_strand_id
1 'polypeptide(L)'
;MPYSHTEQSLQLCRAARAIIEDFNSLLGVLSSNQFTTESKILPHSTIGKHIRHALDHFLLLLAGLQDLLDTRRSSNNHQNDCIDVTIDYDHRQRLTLLETDPKAAQTEFARICGKLEDALLYLDMNTSVCVLATTEVSGLPIKLASSMGREVWFIR
;
A
#
# COMPACT_ATOMS: atom_id res chain seq x y z
N MET A 1 25.26 1.98 -16.59
CA MET A 1 24.85 0.59 -16.86
C MET A 1 23.34 0.51 -16.67
N PRO A 2 22.53 0.17 -17.68
CA PRO A 2 21.09 0.00 -17.47
C PRO A 2 20.86 -1.29 -16.67
N TYR A 3 20.26 -1.18 -15.49
CA TYR A 3 19.82 -2.33 -14.71
C TYR A 3 18.75 -3.10 -15.48
N SER A 4 18.82 -4.43 -15.48
CA SER A 4 17.76 -5.26 -16.08
C SER A 4 16.42 -4.99 -15.39
N HIS A 5 15.30 -5.05 -16.13
CA HIS A 5 13.96 -4.81 -15.57
C HIS A 5 13.68 -5.67 -14.34
N THR A 6 14.09 -6.95 -14.37
CA THR A 6 13.94 -7.89 -13.25
C THR A 6 14.73 -7.45 -12.01
N GLU A 7 15.91 -6.88 -12.18
CA GLU A 7 16.74 -6.41 -11.08
C GLU A 7 16.15 -5.18 -10.39
N GLN A 8 15.55 -4.26 -11.15
CA GLN A 8 14.86 -3.09 -10.62
C GLN A 8 13.61 -3.49 -9.81
N SER A 9 12.82 -4.43 -10.33
CA SER A 9 11.67 -5.00 -9.59
C SER A 9 12.10 -5.59 -8.26
N LEU A 10 13.15 -6.41 -8.26
CA LEU A 10 13.68 -7.03 -7.04
C LEU A 10 14.19 -6.00 -6.03
N GLN A 11 14.85 -4.92 -6.47
CA GLN A 11 15.30 -3.85 -5.58
C GLN A 11 14.11 -3.18 -4.89
N LEU A 12 13.05 -2.91 -5.64
CA LEU A 12 11.87 -2.26 -5.08
C LEU A 12 11.10 -3.18 -4.12
N CYS A 13 11.00 -4.47 -4.44
CA CYS A 13 10.44 -5.48 -3.53
C CYS A 13 11.19 -5.50 -2.21
N ARG A 14 12.53 -5.53 -2.26
CA ARG A 14 13.37 -5.51 -1.05
C ARG A 14 13.16 -4.24 -0.24
N ALA A 15 13.02 -3.08 -0.89
CA ALA A 15 12.79 -1.82 -0.20
C ALA A 15 11.43 -1.78 0.49
N ALA A 16 10.36 -2.20 -0.19
CA ALA A 16 9.02 -2.27 0.40
C ALA A 16 8.96 -3.30 1.55
N ARG A 17 9.64 -4.44 1.41
CA ARG A 17 9.77 -5.43 2.49
C ARG A 17 10.50 -4.86 3.71
N ALA A 18 11.61 -4.16 3.49
CA ALA A 18 12.41 -3.59 4.56
C ALA A 18 11.59 -2.62 5.42
N ILE A 19 10.75 -1.76 4.82
CA ILE A 19 9.92 -0.83 5.60
C ILE A 19 8.88 -1.58 6.45
N ILE A 20 8.30 -2.67 5.95
CA ILE A 20 7.35 -3.50 6.70
C ILE A 20 8.09 -4.20 7.86
N GLU A 21 9.30 -4.70 7.63
CA GLU A 21 10.14 -5.30 8.69
C GLU A 21 10.52 -4.26 9.77
N ASP A 22 10.81 -3.02 9.39
CA ASP A 22 11.05 -1.91 10.32
C ASP A 22 9.79 -1.60 11.15
N PHE A 23 8.61 -1.54 10.53
CA PHE A 23 7.34 -1.38 11.25
C PHE A 23 7.09 -2.53 12.22
N ASN A 24 7.30 -3.78 11.81
CA ASN A 24 7.16 -4.94 12.67
C ASN A 24 8.13 -4.92 13.86
N SER A 25 9.37 -4.47 13.63
CA SER A 25 10.38 -4.31 14.68
C SER A 25 9.97 -3.24 15.69
N LEU A 26 9.49 -2.09 15.21
CA LEU A 26 8.96 -1.02 16.05
C LEU A 26 7.76 -1.50 16.89
N LEU A 27 6.79 -2.17 16.26
CA LEU A 27 5.61 -2.69 16.95
C LEU A 27 5.98 -3.74 18.02
N GLY A 28 7.05 -4.52 17.80
CA GLY A 28 7.54 -5.52 18.74
C GLY A 28 8.13 -4.94 20.04
N VAL A 29 8.55 -3.66 20.05
CA VAL A 29 9.15 -3.01 21.23
C VAL A 29 8.20 -2.03 21.94
N LEU A 30 7.06 -1.70 21.33
CA LEU A 30 6.11 -0.75 21.89
C LEU A 30 5.14 -1.42 22.86
N SER A 31 4.95 -0.79 24.02
CA SER A 31 3.80 -1.10 24.88
C SER A 31 2.51 -0.53 24.30
N SER A 32 1.36 -1.13 24.64
CA SER A 32 0.04 -0.61 24.25
C SER A 32 -0.20 0.85 24.68
N ASN A 33 0.40 1.26 25.80
CA ASN A 33 0.32 2.65 26.26
C ASN A 33 1.11 3.59 25.33
N GLN A 34 2.37 3.25 24.99
CA GLN A 34 3.17 4.06 24.07
C GLN A 34 2.54 4.14 22.67
N PHE A 35 1.91 3.06 22.23
CA PHE A 35 1.25 2.99 20.92
C PHE A 35 0.08 3.97 20.78
N THR A 36 -0.69 4.16 21.86
CA THR A 36 -1.92 4.96 21.89
C THR A 36 -1.74 6.34 22.51
N THR A 37 -0.59 6.62 23.14
CA THR A 37 -0.30 7.92 23.73
C THR A 37 -0.28 9.02 22.65
N GLU A 38 -1.00 10.11 22.90
CA GLU A 38 -0.99 11.27 22.02
C GLU A 38 0.35 12.01 22.05
N SER A 39 0.75 12.49 20.88
CA SER A 39 1.95 13.30 20.72
C SER A 39 1.79 14.65 21.42
N LYS A 40 2.83 15.03 22.17
CA LYS A 40 2.92 16.35 22.81
C LYS A 40 3.18 17.49 21.82
N ILE A 41 3.60 17.14 20.59
CA ILE A 41 4.02 18.10 19.56
C ILE A 41 2.95 18.19 18.45
N LEU A 42 2.32 17.06 18.10
CA LEU A 42 1.29 16.97 17.07
C LEU A 42 -0.05 16.58 17.71
N PRO A 43 -0.92 17.56 18.02
CA PRO A 43 -2.20 17.30 18.65
C PRO A 43 -3.02 16.23 17.90
N HIS A 44 -3.68 15.36 18.65
CA HIS A 44 -4.51 14.26 18.13
C HIS A 44 -3.77 13.22 17.30
N SER A 45 -2.43 13.19 17.29
CA SER A 45 -1.67 12.13 16.62
C SER A 45 -1.12 11.10 17.61
N THR A 46 -1.18 9.83 17.25
CA THR A 46 -0.61 8.70 18.00
C THR A 46 0.22 7.85 17.07
N ILE A 47 1.11 7.00 17.62
CA ILE A 47 1.85 6.02 16.80
C ILE A 47 0.86 5.11 16.06
N GLY A 48 -0.19 4.64 16.75
CA GLY A 48 -1.22 3.81 16.13
C GLY A 48 -1.93 4.47 14.95
N LYS A 49 -2.23 5.78 15.02
CA LYS A 49 -2.83 6.51 13.89
C LYS A 49 -1.88 6.58 12.68
N HIS A 50 -0.58 6.74 12.90
CA HIS A 50 0.41 6.72 11.83
C HIS A 50 0.58 5.32 11.24
N ILE A 51 0.62 4.29 12.08
CA ILE A 51 0.72 2.89 11.66
C ILE A 51 -0.48 2.48 10.81
N ARG A 52 -1.71 2.75 11.26
CA ARG A 52 -2.91 2.56 10.43
C ARG A 52 -2.80 3.33 9.12
N HIS A 53 -2.35 4.59 9.15
CA HIS A 53 -2.21 5.39 7.92
C HIS A 53 -1.27 4.76 6.91
N ALA A 54 -0.09 4.27 7.36
CA ALA A 54 0.85 3.56 6.50
C ALA A 54 0.22 2.28 5.95
N LEU A 55 -0.42 1.49 6.82
CA LEU A 55 -1.03 0.22 6.44
C LEU A 55 -2.17 0.38 5.42
N ASP A 56 -2.98 1.43 5.54
CA ASP A 56 -4.04 1.75 4.56
C ASP A 56 -3.47 1.90 3.14
N HIS A 57 -2.30 2.52 2.97
CA HIS A 57 -1.68 2.68 1.65
C HIS A 57 -1.31 1.33 1.03
N PHE A 58 -0.75 0.41 1.82
CA PHE A 58 -0.47 -0.97 1.37
C PHE A 58 -1.77 -1.72 1.02
N LEU A 59 -2.81 -1.59 1.84
CA LEU A 59 -4.09 -2.24 1.59
C LEU A 59 -4.75 -1.75 0.30
N LEU A 60 -4.73 -0.44 0.05
CA LEU A 60 -5.32 0.17 -1.14
C LEU A 60 -4.55 -0.23 -2.41
N LEU A 61 -3.22 -0.29 -2.36
CA LEU A 61 -2.42 -0.82 -3.46
C LEU A 61 -2.78 -2.29 -3.75
N LEU A 62 -2.83 -3.13 -2.70
CA LEU A 62 -3.16 -4.55 -2.85
C LEU A 62 -4.59 -4.78 -3.35
N ALA A 63 -5.53 -3.93 -2.97
CA ALA A 63 -6.91 -3.97 -3.48
C ALA A 63 -6.95 -3.68 -4.98
N GLY A 64 -6.32 -2.59 -5.43
CA GLY A 64 -6.24 -2.27 -6.86
C GLY A 64 -5.56 -3.38 -7.67
N LEU A 65 -4.52 -4.01 -7.11
CA LEU A 65 -3.89 -5.16 -7.74
C LEU A 65 -4.83 -6.38 -7.85
N GLN A 66 -5.57 -6.69 -6.79
CA GLN A 66 -6.50 -7.82 -6.79
C GLN A 66 -7.56 -7.64 -7.89
N ASP A 67 -8.09 -6.42 -8.03
CA ASP A 67 -9.05 -6.07 -9.09
C ASP A 67 -8.46 -6.30 -10.50
N LEU A 68 -7.18 -5.97 -10.71
CA LEU A 68 -6.48 -6.26 -11.97
C LEU A 68 -6.42 -7.77 -12.24
N LEU A 69 -6.02 -8.55 -11.24
CA LEU A 69 -5.86 -10.00 -11.36
C LEU A 69 -7.20 -10.68 -11.66
N ASP A 70 -8.27 -10.24 -11.00
CA ASP A 70 -9.61 -10.78 -11.21
C ASP A 70 -10.17 -10.40 -12.58
N THR A 71 -9.95 -9.15 -13.03
CA THR A 71 -10.33 -8.72 -14.39
C THR A 71 -9.62 -9.52 -15.47
N ARG A 72 -8.32 -9.79 -15.31
CA ARG A 72 -7.55 -10.65 -16.25
C ARG A 72 -8.05 -12.09 -16.26
N ARG A 73 -8.50 -12.63 -15.13
CA ARG A 73 -9.06 -13.99 -15.03
C ARG A 73 -10.43 -14.11 -15.68
N SER A 74 -11.25 -13.06 -15.62
CA SER A 74 -12.59 -13.05 -16.22
C SER A 74 -12.59 -12.76 -17.71
N SER A 75 -11.59 -12.04 -18.24
CA SER A 75 -11.44 -11.81 -19.69
C SER A 75 -10.75 -12.97 -20.39
N ASN A 76 -11.53 -13.96 -20.85
CA ASN A 76 -11.08 -14.99 -21.81
C ASN A 76 -10.89 -14.47 -23.24
N ASN A 77 -11.02 -13.16 -23.48
CA ASN A 77 -10.96 -12.56 -24.81
C ASN A 77 -9.74 -11.66 -24.97
N HIS A 78 -8.95 -11.93 -26.02
CA HIS A 78 -7.86 -11.12 -26.54
C HIS A 78 -8.37 -9.78 -27.11
N GLN A 79 -8.81 -8.88 -26.24
CA GLN A 79 -8.93 -7.47 -26.59
C GLN A 79 -7.91 -6.70 -25.73
N ASN A 80 -6.94 -6.08 -26.40
CA ASN A 80 -5.93 -5.17 -25.85
C ASN A 80 -6.56 -3.87 -25.32
N ASP A 81 -7.63 -3.95 -24.53
CA ASP A 81 -8.07 -2.80 -23.76
C ASP A 81 -7.08 -2.59 -22.61
N CYS A 82 -6.60 -1.36 -22.51
CA CYS A 82 -5.71 -0.92 -21.43
C CYS A 82 -6.49 -1.07 -20.12
N ILE A 83 -6.30 -2.18 -19.40
CA ILE A 83 -6.85 -2.33 -18.05
C ILE A 83 -6.02 -1.43 -17.15
N ASP A 84 -6.48 -0.20 -16.96
CA ASP A 84 -5.90 0.75 -16.02
C ASP A 84 -6.28 0.32 -14.60
N VAL A 85 -5.29 -0.16 -13.84
CA VAL A 85 -5.45 -0.39 -12.40
C VAL A 85 -5.88 0.92 -11.77
N THR A 86 -7.02 0.97 -11.10
CA THR A 86 -7.45 2.21 -10.42
C THR A 86 -7.15 2.11 -8.93
N ILE A 87 -6.46 3.10 -8.38
CA ILE A 87 -6.14 3.19 -6.95
C ILE A 87 -6.64 4.53 -6.42
N ASP A 88 -7.45 4.48 -5.36
CA ASP A 88 -7.93 5.65 -4.63
C ASP A 88 -7.34 5.65 -3.23
N TYR A 89 -6.31 6.47 -2.99
CA TYR A 89 -5.63 6.58 -1.69
C TYR A 89 -6.42 7.40 -0.65
N ASP A 90 -7.49 8.07 -1.07
CA ASP A 90 -8.35 8.87 -0.20
C ASP A 90 -9.53 8.06 0.32
N HIS A 91 -9.95 7.02 -0.40
CA HIS A 91 -11.01 6.12 0.04
C HIS A 91 -10.53 5.06 1.04
N ARG A 92 -10.24 5.50 2.26
CA ARG A 92 -9.70 4.67 3.34
C ARG A 92 -10.80 4.02 4.17
N GLN A 93 -10.60 2.75 4.55
CA GLN A 93 -11.42 2.11 5.57
C GLN A 93 -10.98 2.54 6.98
N ARG A 94 -11.93 2.83 7.86
CA ARG A 94 -11.62 3.10 9.27
C ARG A 94 -11.35 1.79 10.01
N LEU A 95 -10.08 1.39 10.05
CA LEU A 95 -9.61 0.21 10.79
C LEU A 95 -9.19 0.57 12.22
N THR A 96 -10.15 1.00 13.06
CA THR A 96 -9.90 1.53 14.41
C THR A 96 -9.12 0.57 15.33
N LEU A 97 -9.28 -0.74 15.15
CA LEU A 97 -8.53 -1.74 15.93
C LEU A 97 -7.02 -1.64 15.72
N LEU A 98 -6.58 -1.24 14.52
CA LEU A 98 -5.16 -1.08 14.20
C LEU A 98 -4.57 0.19 14.83
N GLU A 99 -5.40 1.13 15.28
CA GLU A 99 -4.95 2.34 15.97
C GLU A 99 -4.68 2.09 17.46
N THR A 100 -5.20 0.99 18.03
CA THR A 100 -5.16 0.74 19.47
C THR A 100 -4.44 -0.55 19.87
N ASP A 101 -4.36 -1.55 18.99
CA ASP A 101 -3.68 -2.82 19.26
C ASP A 101 -2.43 -3.01 18.38
N PRO A 102 -1.21 -2.87 18.94
CA PRO A 102 0.01 -3.07 18.17
C PRO A 102 0.19 -4.50 17.67
N LYS A 103 -0.39 -5.52 18.34
CA LYS A 103 -0.33 -6.91 17.87
C LYS A 103 -1.24 -7.13 16.67
N ALA A 104 -2.42 -6.49 16.65
CA ALA A 104 -3.30 -6.52 15.50
C ALA A 104 -2.62 -5.87 14.28
N ALA A 105 -1.97 -4.71 14.48
CA ALA A 105 -1.19 -4.05 13.43
C ALA A 105 -0.05 -4.92 12.91
N GLN A 106 0.70 -5.59 13.80
CA GLN A 106 1.81 -6.47 13.42
C GLN A 106 1.32 -7.69 12.61
N THR A 107 0.21 -8.29 13.04
CA THR A 107 -0.43 -9.41 12.33
C THR A 107 -0.82 -8.99 10.92
N GLU A 108 -1.36 -7.78 10.77
CA GLU A 108 -1.78 -7.27 9.49
C GLU A 108 -0.58 -6.92 8.58
N PHE A 109 0.50 -6.35 9.13
CA PHE A 109 1.74 -6.14 8.38
C PHE A 109 2.36 -7.44 7.86
N ALA A 110 2.39 -8.49 8.67
CA ALA A 110 2.84 -9.81 8.21
C ALA A 110 1.96 -10.34 7.07
N ARG A 111 0.64 -10.16 7.18
CA ARG A 111 -0.33 -10.58 6.15
C ARG A 111 -0.16 -9.83 4.83
N ILE A 112 0.02 -8.51 4.87
CA ILE A 112 0.20 -7.70 3.65
C ILE A 112 1.59 -7.91 3.04
N CYS A 113 2.62 -8.18 3.85
CA CYS A 113 3.96 -8.49 3.35
C CYS A 113 3.94 -9.72 2.44
N GLY A 114 3.32 -10.82 2.89
CA GLY A 114 3.20 -12.03 2.06
C GLY A 114 2.43 -11.77 0.76
N LYS A 115 1.30 -11.05 0.84
CA LYS A 115 0.53 -10.69 -0.37
C LYS A 115 1.33 -9.80 -1.33
N LEU A 116 2.10 -8.86 -0.80
CA LEU A 116 2.91 -7.94 -1.60
C LEU A 116 4.08 -8.67 -2.28
N GLU A 117 4.72 -9.60 -1.57
CA GLU A 117 5.76 -10.45 -2.17
C GLU A 117 5.19 -11.31 -3.30
N ASP A 118 4.07 -12.00 -3.05
CA ASP A 118 3.40 -12.83 -4.06
C ASP A 118 2.99 -12.00 -5.28
N ALA A 119 2.42 -10.82 -5.04
CA ALA A 119 2.05 -9.85 -6.06
C ALA A 119 3.24 -9.45 -6.95
N LEU A 120 4.35 -9.05 -6.33
CA LEU A 120 5.48 -8.46 -7.03
C LEU A 120 6.29 -9.47 -7.83
N LEU A 121 6.14 -10.78 -7.58
CA LEU A 121 6.73 -11.83 -8.43
C LEU A 121 6.19 -11.82 -9.86
N TYR A 122 4.95 -11.39 -10.06
CA TYR A 122 4.25 -11.48 -11.36
C TYR A 122 3.90 -10.12 -11.95
N LEU A 123 4.17 -9.03 -11.23
CA LEU A 123 3.83 -7.68 -11.65
C LEU A 123 4.88 -7.10 -12.62
N ASP A 124 4.39 -6.62 -13.77
CA ASP A 124 5.16 -5.71 -14.60
C ASP A 124 5.10 -4.31 -13.98
N MET A 125 6.26 -3.76 -13.60
CA MET A 125 6.39 -2.42 -13.02
C MET A 125 5.88 -1.31 -13.94
N ASN A 126 5.85 -1.54 -15.26
CA ASN A 126 5.35 -0.57 -16.24
C ASN A 126 3.84 -0.68 -16.46
N THR A 127 3.14 -1.60 -15.76
CA THR A 127 1.68 -1.68 -15.81
C THR A 127 1.09 -0.31 -15.49
N SER A 128 0.25 0.20 -16.39
CA SER A 128 -0.45 1.49 -16.24
C SER A 128 -1.33 1.48 -15.00
N VAL A 129 -1.26 2.55 -14.23
CA VAL A 129 -2.09 2.78 -13.04
C VAL A 129 -2.75 4.15 -13.16
N CYS A 130 -4.05 4.22 -12.89
CA CYS A 130 -4.81 5.44 -12.71
C CYS A 130 -5.00 5.70 -11.21
N VAL A 131 -4.40 6.78 -10.70
CA VAL A 131 -4.60 7.20 -9.31
C VAL A 131 -5.73 8.21 -9.24
N LEU A 132 -6.69 7.98 -8.35
CA LEU A 132 -7.71 8.95 -7.98
C LEU A 132 -7.21 9.77 -6.81
N ALA A 133 -7.27 11.10 -6.95
CA ALA A 133 -6.87 12.03 -5.90
C ALA A 133 -7.95 13.10 -5.69
N THR A 134 -8.39 13.27 -4.45
CA THR A 134 -9.32 14.30 -4.04
C THR A 134 -8.53 15.55 -3.68
N THR A 135 -8.63 16.58 -4.52
CA THR A 135 -7.86 17.83 -4.35
C THR A 135 -8.69 19.00 -3.85
N GLU A 136 -10.02 18.86 -3.89
CA GLU A 136 -10.97 19.90 -3.51
C GLU A 136 -11.97 19.41 -2.46
N VAL A 137 -12.54 20.35 -1.70
CA VAL A 137 -13.60 20.10 -0.71
C VAL A 137 -14.88 19.56 -1.38
N SER A 138 -15.04 19.80 -2.69
CA SER A 138 -16.14 19.26 -3.50
C SER A 138 -16.17 17.73 -3.52
N GLY A 139 -15.04 17.07 -3.23
CA GLY A 139 -14.92 15.62 -3.17
C GLY A 139 -14.83 14.95 -4.54
N LEU A 140 -14.74 15.72 -5.64
CA LEU A 140 -14.59 15.15 -6.97
C LEU A 140 -13.12 14.75 -7.21
N PRO A 141 -12.82 13.45 -7.43
CA PRO A 141 -11.44 13.02 -7.63
C PRO A 141 -10.95 13.40 -9.03
N ILE A 142 -9.70 13.82 -9.13
CA ILE A 142 -8.97 13.92 -10.38
C ILE A 142 -8.28 12.58 -10.69
N LYS A 143 -8.13 12.28 -11.99
CA LYS A 143 -7.40 11.09 -12.46
C LYS A 143 -5.97 11.47 -12.81
N LEU A 144 -5.01 10.74 -12.26
CA LEU A 144 -3.58 10.93 -12.50
C LEU A 144 -2.98 9.64 -13.06
N ALA A 145 -2.21 9.76 -14.13
CA ALA A 145 -1.49 8.63 -14.69
C ALA A 145 -0.26 8.27 -13.84
N SER A 146 -0.02 6.99 -13.67
CA SER A 146 1.11 6.43 -12.94
C SER A 146 1.48 5.03 -13.46
N SER A 147 2.40 4.37 -12.78
CA SER A 147 2.79 2.99 -13.05
C SER A 147 2.88 2.17 -11.76
N MET A 148 2.76 0.85 -11.87
CA MET A 148 2.83 -0.05 -10.72
C MET A 148 4.14 0.12 -9.93
N GLY A 149 5.28 0.25 -10.64
CA GLY A 149 6.57 0.50 -10.01
C GLY A 149 6.62 1.83 -9.26
N ARG A 150 6.00 2.89 -9.80
CA ARG A 150 5.89 4.18 -9.12
C ARG A 150 5.06 4.04 -7.84
N GLU A 151 3.91 3.37 -7.89
CA GLU A 151 3.04 3.23 -6.72
C GLU A 151 3.65 2.36 -5.62
N VAL A 152 4.33 1.27 -5.96
CA VAL A 152 5.07 0.46 -4.98
C VAL A 152 6.20 1.30 -4.34
N TRP A 153 6.88 2.16 -5.11
CA TRP A 153 7.88 3.08 -4.57
C TRP A 153 7.30 4.18 -3.69
N PHE A 154 6.07 4.62 -3.97
CA PHE A 154 5.40 5.66 -3.19
C PHE A 154 5.03 5.19 -1.79
N ILE A 155 4.62 3.93 -1.64
CA ILE A 155 4.15 3.39 -0.35
C ILE A 155 5.26 2.78 0.52
N ARG A 156 6.48 2.67 -0.01
CA ARG A 156 7.63 2.12 0.73
C ARG A 156 8.16 3.06 1.80
#